data_AF-A0A951A1S4-F1
#
_entry.id   AF-A0A951A1S4-F1
#
_cell.length_a   1.000
_cell.length_b   1.000
_cell.length_c   1.000
_cell.angle_alpha   90.00
_cell.angle_beta   90.00
_cell.angle_gamma   90.00
#
_symmetry.space_group_name_H-M   'P 1'
#
loop_
_entity.id
_entity.type
_entity.pdbx_description
1 polymer ?
#
loop_
_entity_poly.entity_id
_entity_poly.type
_entity_poly.pdbx_seq_one_letter_code
_entity_poly.pdbx_strand_id
1 'polypeptide(L)'
;MSAVSESPPVHRLSMEPSPLNRALRLGLVFGAIAVYVAVVGILPLMDARWIVVDVVSLGDAALIAIGLGAGAAVAARRSPEGAQGFSSLAMPALLAGAVAGGLLALLAIAMSVLDLRPIFIALSPVLLETLTFGLGVPLGSAVLIVSGALLAVLGAALSLGPVTIRRPILIGLAFVLFFGVFQELIQIMMQFGELIGDLRETLFTWEGLNPTGAVVIFVLSAGGAYLWTKSLRAQLHERMAHLSPAQQAHVRTFKIIVGILLVVLFPIVAGPYIGQVMMLVGLYVLMGMGLNLEVGLAGLLDLGFVAFFAVGAYTTALLTADSPHALAAWTAIPSLSYWAAMPIAVLCSVIVGILFGIPVLGVRGDYLAVATMGLGEIVRVIVQSDMAAPLLAGAQGILQIPKPRIGNIELSDPVSLFYLTLVSSAVAAYFAWRLENSRLGRAWMAVRDDEDVAQALGIN
;
A
#
# COMPACT_ATOMS: atom_id res chain seq x y z
N MET A 1 19.69 -4.60 71.21
CA MET A 1 19.20 -3.64 70.20
C MET A 1 19.95 -3.95 68.91
N SER A 2 19.36 -4.33 67.78
CA SER A 2 17.97 -4.38 67.33
C SER A 2 17.90 -5.40 66.19
N ALA A 3 17.05 -6.43 66.34
CA ALA A 3 16.71 -7.33 65.25
C ALA A 3 15.80 -6.58 64.27
N VAL A 4 16.27 -6.37 63.04
CA VAL A 4 15.43 -5.87 61.94
C VAL A 4 14.69 -7.08 61.39
N SER A 5 13.38 -7.14 61.67
CA SER A 5 12.49 -8.15 61.09
C SER A 5 12.26 -7.81 59.61
N GLU A 6 12.78 -8.64 58.70
CA GLU A 6 12.31 -8.64 57.32
C GLU A 6 10.87 -9.14 57.28
N SER A 7 9.98 -8.29 56.79
CA SER A 7 8.59 -8.66 56.48
C SER A 7 8.58 -9.44 55.16
N PRO A 8 7.74 -10.50 55.03
CA PRO A 8 7.68 -11.26 53.79
C PRO A 8 7.08 -10.42 52.67
N PRO A 9 7.43 -10.68 51.40
CA PRO A 9 6.92 -9.91 50.27
C PRO A 9 5.41 -10.11 50.18
N VAL A 10 4.66 -9.02 50.30
CA VAL A 10 3.23 -9.00 50.02
C VAL A 10 3.06 -9.32 48.54
N HIS A 11 2.69 -10.56 48.22
CA HIS A 11 2.16 -10.94 46.92
C HIS A 11 0.92 -10.07 46.66
N ARG A 12 1.09 -8.97 45.92
CA ARG A 12 -0.04 -8.31 45.28
C ARG A 12 -0.59 -9.32 44.27
N LEU A 13 -1.61 -10.06 44.69
CA LEU A 13 -2.52 -10.74 43.79
C LEU A 13 -3.18 -9.63 42.96
N SER A 14 -2.54 -9.20 41.87
CA SER A 14 -3.24 -8.53 40.79
C SER A 14 -4.25 -9.56 40.29
N MET A 15 -5.49 -9.46 40.79
CA MET A 15 -6.61 -10.29 40.36
C MET A 15 -6.71 -10.16 38.85
N GLU A 16 -6.18 -11.16 38.12
CA GLU A 16 -6.33 -11.17 36.69
C GLU A 16 -7.83 -11.15 36.39
N PRO A 17 -8.30 -10.22 35.54
CA PRO A 17 -9.72 -10.12 35.26
C PRO A 17 -10.25 -11.47 34.75
N SER A 18 -11.42 -11.86 35.25
CA SER A 18 -12.10 -13.08 34.84
C SER A 18 -12.19 -13.17 33.32
N PRO A 19 -12.18 -14.37 32.72
CA PRO A 19 -12.24 -14.53 31.27
C PRO A 19 -13.47 -13.83 30.66
N LEU A 20 -14.58 -13.79 31.40
CA LEU A 20 -15.79 -13.07 31.01
C LEU A 20 -15.59 -11.54 31.00
N ASN A 21 -14.94 -10.98 32.03
CA ASN A 21 -14.64 -9.55 32.08
C ASN A 21 -13.66 -9.13 30.96
N ARG A 22 -12.72 -10.01 30.62
CA ARG A 22 -11.82 -9.80 29.47
C ARG A 22 -12.59 -9.83 28.15
N ALA A 23 -13.46 -10.81 27.95
CA ALA A 23 -14.32 -10.89 26.77
C ALA A 23 -15.21 -9.65 26.62
N LEU A 24 -15.79 -9.15 27.71
CA LEU A 24 -16.61 -7.95 27.71
C LEU A 24 -15.79 -6.72 27.27
N ARG A 25 -14.58 -6.54 27.81
CA ARG A 25 -13.68 -5.44 27.39
C ARG A 25 -13.31 -5.55 25.91
N LEU A 26 -13.01 -6.76 25.42
CA LEU A 26 -12.71 -6.98 24.00
C LEU A 26 -13.93 -6.68 23.12
N GLY A 27 -15.12 -7.14 23.51
CA GLY A 27 -16.36 -6.82 22.80
C GLY A 27 -16.63 -5.32 22.74
N LEU A 28 -16.38 -4.58 23.82
CA LEU A 28 -16.49 -3.12 23.84
C LEU A 28 -15.48 -2.46 22.88
N VAL A 29 -14.23 -2.93 22.85
CA VAL A 29 -13.21 -2.39 21.93
C VAL A 29 -13.60 -2.63 20.47
N PHE A 30 -13.94 -3.87 20.11
CA PHE A 30 -14.32 -4.20 18.72
C PHE A 30 -15.64 -3.55 18.30
N GLY A 31 -16.61 -3.44 19.21
CA GLY A 31 -17.84 -2.69 18.95
C GLY A 31 -17.60 -1.19 18.80
N ALA A 32 -16.71 -0.60 19.61
CA ALA A 32 -16.31 0.81 19.45
C ALA A 32 -15.59 1.05 18.11
N ILE A 33 -14.74 0.11 17.66
CA ILE A 33 -14.14 0.15 16.32
C ILE A 33 -15.24 0.10 15.25
N ALA A 34 -16.20 -0.81 15.36
CA ALA A 34 -17.28 -0.94 14.39
C ALA A 34 -18.14 0.33 14.30
N VAL A 35 -18.52 0.88 15.46
CA VAL A 35 -19.26 2.16 15.56
C VAL A 35 -18.44 3.31 14.98
N TYR A 36 -17.13 3.37 15.25
CA TYR A 36 -16.26 4.40 14.70
C TYR A 36 -16.22 4.35 13.17
N VAL A 37 -16.02 3.17 12.58
CA VAL A 37 -16.00 2.98 11.12
C VAL A 37 -17.37 3.36 10.50
N ALA A 38 -18.47 3.08 11.20
CA ALA A 38 -19.82 3.49 10.79
C ALA A 38 -20.00 5.03 10.83
N VAL A 39 -19.65 5.66 11.97
CA VAL A 39 -19.83 7.10 12.22
C VAL A 39 -18.93 7.97 11.34
N VAL A 40 -17.73 7.51 10.99
CA VAL A 40 -16.84 8.22 10.04
C VAL A 40 -17.37 8.14 8.60
N GLY A 41 -18.27 7.21 8.30
CA GLY A 41 -18.82 7.00 6.96
C GLY A 41 -18.00 6.05 6.09
N ILE A 42 -17.07 5.30 6.68
CA ILE A 42 -16.29 4.29 5.94
C ILE A 42 -17.19 3.13 5.50
N LEU A 43 -18.09 2.66 6.36
CA LEU A 43 -19.00 1.56 6.01
C LEU A 43 -19.86 1.84 4.76
N PRO A 44 -20.63 2.95 4.67
CA PRO A 44 -21.47 3.19 3.49
C PRO A 44 -20.64 3.44 2.21
N LEU A 45 -19.44 4.02 2.33
CA LEU A 45 -18.52 4.16 1.20
C LEU A 45 -18.02 2.80 0.68
N MET A 46 -17.74 1.86 1.60
CA MET A 46 -17.32 0.50 1.25
C MET A 46 -18.50 -0.36 0.77
N ASP A 47 -19.70 -0.14 1.30
CA ASP A 47 -20.91 -0.90 0.95
C ASP A 47 -21.31 -0.72 -0.52
N ALA A 48 -20.99 0.43 -1.11
CA ALA A 48 -21.18 0.70 -2.54
C ALA A 48 -20.35 -0.21 -3.46
N ARG A 49 -19.43 -1.03 -2.92
CA ARG A 49 -18.53 -1.89 -3.70
C ARG A 49 -18.72 -3.35 -3.33
N TRP A 50 -19.23 -4.15 -4.27
CA TRP A 50 -19.38 -5.59 -4.08
C TRP A 50 -18.03 -6.31 -4.12
N ILE A 51 -17.81 -7.25 -3.21
CA ILE A 51 -16.73 -8.26 -3.35
C ILE A 51 -17.30 -9.45 -4.11
N VAL A 52 -18.43 -9.97 -3.62
CA VAL A 52 -19.21 -11.03 -4.26
C VAL A 52 -20.60 -10.47 -4.48
N VAL A 53 -21.02 -10.39 -5.75
CA VAL A 53 -22.29 -9.77 -6.14
C VAL A 53 -23.45 -10.43 -5.42
N ASP A 54 -24.34 -9.60 -4.86
CA ASP A 54 -25.54 -9.98 -4.10
C ASP A 54 -25.28 -10.85 -2.85
N VAL A 55 -24.03 -10.98 -2.39
CA VAL A 55 -23.69 -11.80 -1.22
C VAL A 55 -22.89 -11.05 -0.17
N VAL A 56 -21.80 -10.39 -0.56
CA VAL A 56 -20.89 -9.70 0.39
C VAL A 56 -20.38 -8.41 -0.24
N SER A 57 -20.75 -7.28 0.35
CA SER A 57 -20.13 -5.99 0.05
C SER A 57 -18.78 -5.83 0.75
N LEU A 58 -17.98 -4.86 0.31
CA LEU A 58 -16.73 -4.52 1.00
C LEU A 58 -17.01 -3.96 2.41
N GLY A 59 -18.17 -3.32 2.63
CA GLY A 59 -18.66 -2.91 3.95
C GLY A 59 -18.96 -4.12 4.84
N ASP A 60 -19.68 -5.12 4.32
CA ASP A 60 -19.97 -6.37 5.01
C ASP A 60 -18.68 -7.11 5.40
N ALA A 61 -17.71 -7.19 4.48
CA ALA A 61 -16.42 -7.82 4.76
C ALA A 61 -15.65 -7.13 5.89
N ALA A 62 -15.76 -5.80 6.02
CA ALA A 62 -15.17 -5.07 7.14
C ALA A 62 -15.85 -5.44 8.47
N LEU A 63 -17.18 -5.51 8.51
CA LEU A 63 -17.93 -5.95 9.69
C LEU A 63 -17.64 -7.41 10.06
N ILE A 64 -17.56 -8.30 9.07
CA ILE A 64 -17.16 -9.70 9.24
C ILE A 64 -15.75 -9.78 9.84
N ALA A 65 -14.80 -9.00 9.33
CA ALA A 65 -13.43 -8.97 9.84
C ALA A 65 -13.35 -8.50 11.30
N ILE A 66 -14.14 -7.49 11.68
CA ILE A 66 -14.24 -7.01 13.06
C ILE A 66 -14.83 -8.11 13.96
N GLY A 67 -15.92 -8.77 13.55
CA GLY A 67 -16.55 -9.86 14.30
C GLY A 67 -15.61 -11.05 14.50
N LEU A 68 -14.95 -11.52 13.43
CA LEU A 68 -13.93 -12.57 13.49
C LEU A 68 -12.74 -12.13 14.38
N GLY A 69 -12.33 -10.87 14.28
CA GLY A 69 -11.24 -10.27 15.06
C GLY A 69 -11.52 -10.27 16.56
N ALA A 70 -12.76 -9.97 16.98
CA ALA A 70 -13.17 -10.03 18.39
C ALA A 70 -12.96 -11.44 18.97
N GLY A 71 -13.40 -12.46 18.23
CA GLY A 71 -13.21 -13.86 18.57
C GLY A 71 -11.75 -14.29 18.62
N ALA A 72 -10.99 -13.93 17.58
CA ALA A 72 -9.57 -14.21 17.50
C ALA A 72 -8.78 -13.54 18.64
N ALA A 73 -9.16 -12.33 19.06
CA ALA A 73 -8.53 -11.62 20.17
C ALA A 73 -8.82 -12.27 21.53
N VAL A 74 -10.05 -12.74 21.75
CA VAL A 74 -10.40 -13.56 22.94
C VAL A 74 -9.50 -14.79 22.99
N ALA A 75 -9.33 -15.44 21.85
CA ALA A 75 -8.50 -16.63 21.74
C ALA A 75 -6.99 -16.34 21.66
N ALA A 76 -6.54 -15.11 21.45
CA ALA A 76 -5.11 -14.77 21.51
C ALA A 76 -4.62 -14.56 22.95
N ARG A 77 -5.52 -14.14 23.86
CA ARG A 77 -5.20 -13.84 25.25
C ARG A 77 -5.31 -15.04 26.21
N ARG A 78 -5.04 -16.24 25.69
CA ARG A 78 -5.02 -17.48 26.50
C ARG A 78 -3.89 -17.41 27.52
N SER A 79 -4.17 -17.77 28.77
CA SER A 79 -3.11 -17.98 29.76
C SER A 79 -2.35 -19.28 29.40
N PRO A 80 -1.01 -19.28 29.34
CA PRO A 80 -0.22 -20.44 28.92
C PRO A 80 -0.44 -21.73 29.74
N GLU A 81 -0.90 -21.58 30.99
CA GLU A 81 -0.98 -22.67 31.97
C GLU A 81 -2.29 -23.49 31.90
N GLY A 82 -3.28 -23.06 31.12
CA GLY A 82 -4.55 -23.76 30.98
C GLY A 82 -4.72 -24.33 29.57
N ALA A 83 -4.52 -25.64 29.39
CA ALA A 83 -4.93 -26.37 28.19
C ALA A 83 -6.47 -26.40 28.10
N GLN A 84 -7.02 -25.29 27.64
CA GLN A 84 -8.44 -25.01 27.59
C GLN A 84 -8.93 -25.21 26.15
N GLY A 85 -9.75 -26.25 25.95
CA GLY A 85 -10.34 -26.59 24.64
C GLY A 85 -11.36 -25.55 24.15
N PHE A 86 -11.84 -25.73 22.92
CA PHE A 86 -12.81 -24.81 22.28
C PHE A 86 -14.03 -24.50 23.18
N SER A 87 -14.49 -25.47 23.98
CA SER A 87 -15.64 -25.33 24.88
C SER A 87 -15.48 -24.22 25.93
N SER A 88 -14.27 -23.95 26.42
CA SER A 88 -14.07 -22.89 27.43
C SER A 88 -13.95 -21.50 26.82
N LEU A 89 -13.68 -21.41 25.51
CA LEU A 89 -13.55 -20.15 24.76
C LEU A 89 -14.83 -19.77 24.01
N ALA A 90 -15.74 -20.73 23.77
CA ALA A 90 -17.00 -20.48 23.08
C ALA A 90 -17.85 -19.42 23.79
N MET A 91 -18.04 -19.53 25.11
CA MET A 91 -18.85 -18.57 25.87
C MET A 91 -18.21 -17.17 25.95
N PRO A 92 -16.90 -17.02 26.26
CA PRO A 92 -16.21 -15.74 26.14
C PRO A 92 -16.28 -15.12 24.74
N ALA A 93 -16.09 -15.91 23.68
CA ALA A 93 -16.15 -15.42 22.30
C ALA A 93 -17.57 -14.96 21.92
N LEU A 94 -18.58 -15.75 22.27
CA LEU A 94 -19.99 -15.41 22.08
C LEU A 94 -20.33 -14.09 22.76
N LEU A 95 -19.91 -13.91 24.02
CA LEU A 95 -20.13 -12.67 24.76
C LEU A 95 -19.41 -11.48 24.13
N ALA A 96 -18.15 -11.64 23.73
CA ALA A 96 -17.41 -10.56 23.06
C ALA A 96 -18.10 -10.12 21.75
N GLY A 97 -18.54 -11.09 20.93
CA GLY A 97 -19.24 -10.83 19.68
C GLY A 97 -20.62 -10.21 19.88
N ALA A 98 -21.40 -10.71 20.85
CA ALA A 98 -22.71 -10.17 21.19
C ALA A 98 -22.62 -8.72 21.70
N VAL A 99 -21.59 -8.39 22.49
CA VAL A 99 -21.34 -7.00 22.93
C VAL A 99 -20.94 -6.11 21.76
N ALA A 100 -20.08 -6.59 20.85
CA ALA A 100 -19.67 -5.83 19.68
C ALA A 100 -20.86 -5.55 18.73
N GLY A 101 -21.66 -6.58 18.42
CA GLY A 101 -22.90 -6.45 17.65
C GLY A 101 -23.96 -5.62 18.37
N GLY A 102 -24.01 -5.70 19.69
CA GLY A 102 -24.89 -4.89 20.54
C GLY A 102 -24.58 -3.40 20.48
N LEU A 103 -23.31 -3.00 20.39
CA LEU A 103 -22.93 -1.60 20.21
C LEU A 103 -23.37 -1.05 18.84
N LEU A 104 -23.27 -1.86 17.77
CA LEU A 104 -23.83 -1.49 16.46
C LEU A 104 -25.36 -1.44 16.48
N ALA A 105 -26.01 -2.38 17.16
CA ALA A 105 -27.45 -2.38 17.34
C ALA A 105 -27.92 -1.13 18.11
N LEU A 106 -27.18 -0.72 19.14
CA LEU A 106 -27.43 0.52 19.88
C LEU A 106 -27.28 1.76 18.99
N LEU A 107 -26.27 1.78 18.11
CA LEU A 107 -26.12 2.86 17.12
C LEU A 107 -27.32 2.90 16.17
N ALA A 108 -27.74 1.76 15.61
CA ALA A 108 -28.89 1.68 14.72
C ALA A 108 -30.20 2.15 15.40
N ILE A 109 -30.42 1.75 16.66
CA ILE A 109 -31.56 2.22 17.45
C ILE A 109 -31.45 3.73 17.70
N ALA A 110 -30.27 4.23 18.09
CA ALA A 110 -30.06 5.66 18.31
C ALA A 110 -30.33 6.48 17.04
N MET A 111 -29.88 6.01 15.86
CA MET A 111 -30.17 6.64 14.57
C MET A 111 -31.66 6.64 14.21
N SER A 112 -32.44 5.68 14.72
CA SER A 112 -33.87 5.60 14.44
C SER A 112 -34.74 6.51 15.32
N VAL A 113 -34.24 6.88 16.50
CA VAL A 113 -34.97 7.69 17.49
C VAL A 113 -34.46 9.12 17.53
N LEU A 114 -33.17 9.33 17.29
CA LEU A 114 -32.50 10.63 17.36
C LEU A 114 -32.09 11.07 15.96
N ASP A 115 -32.34 12.33 15.61
CA ASP A 115 -31.79 12.93 14.41
C ASP A 115 -30.31 13.30 14.64
N LEU A 116 -29.43 12.33 14.42
CA LEU A 116 -27.99 12.46 14.62
C LEU A 116 -27.26 13.07 13.42
N ARG A 117 -27.93 13.18 12.26
CA ARG A 117 -27.35 13.65 11.01
C ARG A 117 -26.75 15.07 11.07
N PRO A 118 -27.34 16.05 11.80
CA PRO A 118 -26.76 17.37 11.94
C PRO A 118 -25.39 17.38 12.63
N ILE A 119 -25.12 16.38 13.48
CA ILE A 119 -23.83 16.22 14.19
C ILE A 119 -22.89 15.33 13.38
N PHE A 120 -23.43 14.22 12.84
CA PHE A 120 -22.68 13.22 12.10
C PHE A 120 -23.31 13.01 10.72
N ILE A 121 -22.81 13.74 9.72
CA ILE A 121 -23.33 13.72 8.33
C ILE A 121 -23.37 12.30 7.75
N ALA A 122 -22.39 11.46 8.13
CA ALA A 122 -22.27 10.08 7.69
C ALA A 122 -23.37 9.14 8.23
N LEU A 123 -24.04 9.50 9.33
CA LEU A 123 -25.18 8.75 9.88
C LEU A 123 -26.42 8.98 9.02
N SER A 124 -26.41 8.37 7.84
CA SER A 124 -27.45 8.49 6.82
C SER A 124 -28.51 7.40 6.94
N PRO A 125 -29.69 7.58 6.34
CA PRO A 125 -30.70 6.51 6.22
C PRO A 125 -30.15 5.27 5.49
N VAL A 126 -29.24 5.45 4.53
CA VAL A 126 -28.58 4.35 3.81
C VAL A 126 -27.75 3.51 4.78
N LEU A 127 -26.95 4.13 5.65
CA LEU A 127 -26.21 3.39 6.68
C LEU A 127 -27.15 2.62 7.63
N LEU A 128 -28.30 3.20 7.99
CA LEU A 128 -29.28 2.52 8.82
C LEU A 128 -29.84 1.27 8.12
N GLU A 129 -30.14 1.39 6.83
CA GLU A 129 -30.60 0.28 6.00
C GLU A 129 -29.54 -0.83 5.88
N THR A 130 -28.28 -0.46 5.60
CA THR A 130 -27.13 -1.39 5.57
C THR A 130 -26.96 -2.10 6.91
N LEU A 131 -26.92 -1.37 8.03
CA LEU A 131 -26.75 -1.97 9.37
C LEU A 131 -27.92 -2.89 9.76
N THR A 132 -29.12 -2.62 9.26
CA THR A 132 -30.31 -3.42 9.55
C THR A 132 -30.57 -4.51 8.52
N PHE A 133 -29.72 -4.65 7.50
CA PHE A 133 -29.88 -5.58 6.38
C PHE A 133 -31.25 -5.43 5.66
N GLY A 134 -31.81 -4.22 5.65
CA GLY A 134 -33.16 -3.95 5.14
C GLY A 134 -34.31 -4.58 5.94
N LEU A 135 -34.05 -5.23 7.08
CA LEU A 135 -35.05 -5.90 7.91
C LEU A 135 -35.77 -4.97 8.90
N GLY A 136 -35.43 -3.68 8.88
CA GLY A 136 -35.89 -2.69 9.85
C GLY A 136 -35.15 -2.80 11.20
N VAL A 137 -35.32 -1.78 12.05
CA VAL A 137 -34.50 -1.61 13.26
C VAL A 137 -34.65 -2.75 14.26
N PRO A 138 -35.85 -3.21 14.67
CA PRO A 138 -35.97 -4.23 15.71
C PRO A 138 -35.36 -5.57 15.31
N LEU A 139 -35.61 -6.03 14.09
CA LEU A 139 -35.06 -7.28 13.57
C LEU A 139 -33.58 -7.14 13.22
N GLY A 140 -33.18 -6.04 12.57
CA GLY A 140 -31.79 -5.75 12.25
C GLY A 140 -30.88 -5.70 13.48
N SER A 141 -31.33 -5.05 14.56
CA SER A 141 -30.60 -5.03 15.84
C SER A 141 -30.41 -6.44 16.42
N ALA A 142 -31.42 -7.31 16.35
CA ALA A 142 -31.29 -8.69 16.80
C ALA A 142 -30.31 -9.48 15.92
N VAL A 143 -30.38 -9.31 14.60
CA VAL A 143 -29.46 -9.94 13.64
C VAL A 143 -28.02 -9.49 13.85
N LEU A 144 -27.76 -8.21 14.13
CA LEU A 144 -26.42 -7.69 14.43
C LEU A 144 -25.80 -8.35 15.67
N ILE A 145 -26.59 -8.52 16.74
CA ILE A 145 -26.12 -9.18 17.98
C ILE A 145 -25.82 -10.65 17.71
N VAL A 146 -26.72 -11.36 17.03
CA VAL A 146 -26.57 -12.80 16.75
C VAL A 146 -25.42 -13.05 15.77
N SER A 147 -25.33 -12.29 14.68
CA SER A 147 -24.25 -12.41 13.70
C SER A 147 -22.90 -12.04 14.32
N GLY A 148 -22.81 -10.98 15.12
CA GLY A 148 -21.61 -10.62 15.87
C GLY A 148 -21.15 -11.75 16.80
N ALA A 149 -22.08 -12.37 17.52
CA ALA A 149 -21.81 -13.52 18.39
C ALA A 149 -21.29 -14.73 17.59
N LEU A 150 -21.96 -15.10 16.49
CA LEU A 150 -21.57 -16.22 15.63
C LEU A 150 -20.19 -15.99 14.98
N LEU A 151 -19.94 -14.78 14.47
CA LEU A 151 -18.66 -14.40 13.88
C LEU A 151 -17.53 -14.45 14.90
N ALA A 152 -17.75 -14.00 16.14
CA ALA A 152 -16.74 -14.11 17.18
C ALA A 152 -16.46 -15.58 17.56
N VAL A 153 -17.48 -16.43 17.63
CA VAL A 153 -17.27 -17.88 17.85
C VAL A 153 -16.47 -18.50 16.69
N LEU A 154 -16.79 -18.15 15.43
CA LEU A 154 -16.05 -18.58 14.25
C LEU A 154 -14.59 -18.09 14.27
N GLY A 155 -14.36 -16.83 14.63
CA GLY A 155 -13.03 -16.25 14.77
C GLY A 155 -12.19 -16.95 15.84
N ALA A 156 -12.80 -17.26 16.99
CA ALA A 156 -12.17 -18.06 18.03
C ALA A 156 -11.86 -19.48 17.56
N ALA A 157 -12.80 -20.15 16.89
CA ALA A 157 -12.62 -21.49 16.30
C ALA A 157 -11.47 -21.52 15.29
N LEU A 158 -11.44 -20.57 14.35
CA LEU A 158 -10.40 -20.43 13.34
C LEU A 158 -9.03 -20.22 14.00
N SER A 159 -8.95 -19.39 15.05
CA SER A 159 -7.69 -19.14 15.75
C SER A 159 -7.16 -20.36 16.51
N LEU A 160 -8.04 -21.24 16.99
CA LEU A 160 -7.74 -22.50 17.68
C LEU A 160 -7.39 -23.64 16.71
N GLY A 161 -7.86 -23.55 15.47
CA GLY A 161 -7.70 -24.60 14.47
C GLY A 161 -6.24 -24.93 14.16
N PRO A 162 -5.94 -26.17 13.73
CA PRO A 162 -4.62 -26.57 13.29
C PRO A 162 -4.08 -25.61 12.22
N VAL A 163 -2.80 -25.26 12.31
CA VAL A 163 -2.14 -24.35 11.35
C VAL A 163 -2.28 -24.85 9.91
N THR A 164 -2.36 -26.17 9.73
CA THR A 164 -2.58 -26.85 8.44
C THR A 164 -3.95 -26.56 7.80
N ILE A 165 -4.97 -26.22 8.58
CA ILE A 165 -6.32 -25.91 8.08
C ILE A 165 -6.57 -24.40 8.11
N ARG A 166 -6.18 -23.74 9.21
CA ARG A 166 -6.36 -22.31 9.42
C ARG A 166 -5.70 -21.46 8.33
N ARG A 167 -4.42 -21.74 8.01
CA ARG A 167 -3.70 -20.95 6.99
C ARG A 167 -4.34 -21.03 5.61
N PRO A 168 -4.66 -22.23 5.08
CA PRO A 168 -5.39 -22.36 3.83
C PRO A 168 -6.70 -21.57 3.77
N ILE A 169 -7.54 -21.65 4.81
CA ILE A 169 -8.81 -20.93 4.83
C ILE A 169 -8.58 -19.41 4.79
N LEU A 170 -7.67 -18.90 5.62
CA LEU A 170 -7.35 -17.46 5.65
C LEU A 170 -6.75 -16.98 4.32
N ILE A 171 -5.90 -17.79 3.69
CA ILE A 171 -5.38 -17.50 2.35
C ILE A 171 -6.53 -17.49 1.35
N GLY A 172 -7.43 -18.47 1.39
CA GLY A 172 -8.61 -18.53 0.52
C GLY A 172 -9.48 -17.27 0.63
N LEU A 173 -9.84 -16.88 1.85
CA LEU A 173 -10.63 -15.65 2.10
C LEU A 173 -9.89 -14.40 1.64
N ALA A 174 -8.57 -14.32 1.88
CA ALA A 174 -7.75 -13.19 1.44
C ALA A 174 -7.70 -13.10 -0.10
N PHE A 175 -7.66 -14.24 -0.80
CA PHE A 175 -7.71 -14.26 -2.27
C PHE A 175 -9.08 -13.84 -2.80
N VAL A 176 -10.19 -14.28 -2.20
CA VAL A 176 -11.54 -13.80 -2.58
C VAL A 176 -11.65 -12.28 -2.39
N LEU A 177 -11.19 -11.77 -1.24
CA LEU A 177 -11.15 -10.33 -0.97
C LEU A 177 -10.28 -9.60 -1.99
N PHE A 178 -9.08 -10.09 -2.27
CA PHE A 178 -8.17 -9.48 -3.25
C PHE A 178 -8.80 -9.44 -4.63
N PHE A 179 -9.33 -10.57 -5.12
CA PHE A 179 -9.94 -10.63 -6.44
C PHE A 179 -11.20 -9.76 -6.56
N GLY A 180 -12.03 -9.68 -5.52
CA GLY A 180 -13.20 -8.79 -5.51
C GLY A 180 -12.80 -7.31 -5.49
N VAL A 181 -11.85 -6.93 -4.63
CA VAL A 181 -11.38 -5.53 -4.53
C VAL A 181 -10.63 -5.08 -5.78
N PHE A 182 -9.86 -5.95 -6.40
CA PHE A 182 -9.06 -5.64 -7.59
C PHE A 182 -9.72 -6.12 -8.89
N GLN A 183 -11.02 -6.42 -8.87
CA GLN A 183 -11.70 -7.01 -10.03
C GLN A 183 -11.54 -6.18 -11.31
N GLU A 184 -11.64 -4.85 -11.23
CA GLU A 184 -11.58 -3.97 -12.41
C GLU A 184 -10.20 -4.12 -13.07
N LEU A 185 -9.15 -4.13 -12.24
CA LEU A 185 -7.78 -4.30 -12.68
C LEU A 185 -7.56 -5.70 -13.30
N ILE A 186 -8.04 -6.75 -12.63
CA ILE A 186 -7.87 -8.13 -13.06
C ILE A 186 -8.66 -8.39 -14.35
N GLN A 187 -9.87 -7.86 -14.47
CA GLN A 187 -10.69 -7.97 -15.68
C GLN A 187 -10.04 -7.27 -16.88
N ILE A 188 -9.41 -6.11 -16.67
CA ILE A 188 -8.61 -5.44 -17.70
C ILE A 188 -7.42 -6.32 -18.14
N MET A 189 -6.73 -6.96 -17.19
CA MET A 189 -5.63 -7.89 -17.50
C MET A 189 -6.12 -9.13 -18.27
N MET A 190 -7.35 -9.57 -18.01
CA MET A 190 -7.98 -10.73 -18.65
C MET A 190 -8.69 -10.41 -19.97
N GLN A 191 -8.54 -9.20 -20.50
CA GLN A 191 -9.24 -8.79 -21.73
C GLN A 191 -8.66 -9.44 -23.01
N PHE A 192 -7.43 -9.94 -22.97
CA PHE A 192 -6.72 -10.44 -24.15
C PHE A 192 -6.79 -11.97 -24.27
N GLY A 193 -7.41 -12.47 -25.35
CA GLY A 193 -7.48 -13.89 -25.72
C GLY A 193 -8.82 -14.56 -25.41
N GLU A 194 -9.35 -15.33 -26.37
CA GLU A 194 -10.70 -15.95 -26.28
C GLU A 194 -10.86 -16.85 -25.05
N LEU A 195 -9.86 -17.72 -24.77
CA LEU A 195 -9.90 -18.65 -23.64
C LEU A 195 -9.86 -17.92 -22.28
N ILE A 196 -9.24 -16.75 -22.23
CA ILE A 196 -9.18 -15.91 -21.03
C ILE A 196 -10.49 -15.15 -20.84
N GLY A 197 -11.16 -14.78 -21.94
CA GLY A 197 -12.51 -14.20 -21.94
C GLY A 197 -13.56 -15.10 -21.29
N ASP A 198 -13.60 -16.39 -21.65
CA ASP A 198 -14.52 -17.36 -21.06
C ASP A 198 -14.28 -17.52 -19.54
N LEU A 199 -13.02 -17.56 -19.12
CA LEU A 199 -12.64 -17.60 -17.70
C LEU A 199 -13.04 -16.32 -16.97
N ARG A 200 -12.89 -15.15 -17.60
CA ARG A 200 -13.31 -13.87 -17.02
C ARG A 200 -14.81 -13.85 -16.75
N GLU A 201 -15.63 -14.29 -17.71
CA GLU A 201 -17.10 -14.27 -17.59
C GLU A 201 -17.63 -15.28 -16.56
N THR A 202 -16.91 -16.37 -16.32
CA THR A 202 -17.25 -17.33 -15.26
C THR A 202 -16.85 -16.84 -13.86
N LEU A 203 -15.78 -16.06 -13.75
CA LEU A 203 -15.25 -15.58 -12.46
C LEU A 203 -15.85 -14.25 -12.01
N PHE A 204 -16.09 -13.33 -12.94
CA PHE A 204 -16.42 -11.94 -12.67
C PHE A 204 -17.72 -11.48 -13.33
N THR A 205 -18.31 -10.46 -12.73
CA THR A 205 -19.34 -9.62 -13.33
C THR A 205 -18.82 -8.19 -13.48
N TRP A 206 -19.65 -7.28 -13.98
CA TRP A 206 -19.30 -5.85 -14.05
C TRP A 206 -19.17 -5.19 -12.67
N GLU A 207 -19.82 -5.73 -11.63
CA GLU A 207 -19.91 -5.11 -10.31
C GLU A 207 -19.11 -5.83 -9.21
N GLY A 208 -18.81 -7.11 -9.37
CA GLY A 208 -18.19 -7.96 -8.33
C GLY A 208 -17.75 -9.32 -8.86
N LEU A 209 -17.17 -10.16 -7.99
CA LEU A 209 -17.04 -11.59 -8.27
C LEU A 209 -18.42 -12.23 -8.38
N ASN A 210 -18.57 -13.13 -9.35
CA ASN A 210 -19.71 -14.04 -9.36
C ASN A 210 -19.61 -14.97 -8.13
N PRO A 211 -20.71 -15.30 -7.42
CA PRO A 211 -20.70 -16.30 -6.36
C PRO A 211 -19.97 -17.61 -6.72
N THR A 212 -20.13 -18.11 -7.95
CA THR A 212 -19.37 -19.30 -8.41
C THR A 212 -17.88 -19.01 -8.53
N GLY A 213 -17.52 -17.85 -9.06
CA GLY A 213 -16.14 -17.40 -9.18
C GLY A 213 -15.44 -17.27 -7.84
N ALA A 214 -16.13 -16.70 -6.84
CA ALA A 214 -15.63 -16.60 -5.48
C ALA A 214 -15.34 -17.97 -4.85
N VAL A 215 -16.22 -18.96 -5.05
CA VAL A 215 -15.99 -20.34 -4.59
C VAL A 215 -14.81 -20.98 -5.31
N VAL A 216 -14.69 -20.81 -6.63
CA VAL A 216 -13.56 -21.33 -7.42
C VAL A 216 -12.24 -20.76 -6.93
N ILE A 217 -12.16 -19.43 -6.75
CA ILE A 217 -10.97 -18.74 -6.24
C ILE A 217 -10.63 -19.24 -4.84
N PHE A 218 -11.62 -19.34 -3.95
CA PHE A 218 -11.42 -19.84 -2.59
C PHE A 218 -10.87 -21.26 -2.58
N VAL A 219 -11.48 -22.18 -3.33
CA VAL A 219 -11.08 -23.60 -3.35
C VAL A 219 -9.70 -23.78 -3.95
N LEU A 220 -9.38 -23.10 -5.05
CA LEU A 220 -8.06 -23.20 -5.70
C LEU A 220 -6.94 -22.63 -4.82
N SER A 221 -7.16 -21.45 -4.24
CA SER A 221 -6.15 -20.78 -3.40
C SER A 221 -5.98 -21.48 -2.04
N ALA A 222 -7.06 -21.89 -1.38
CA ALA A 222 -7.01 -22.67 -0.14
C ALA A 222 -6.44 -24.07 -0.38
N GLY A 223 -6.88 -24.76 -1.44
CA GLY A 223 -6.36 -26.08 -1.82
C GLY A 223 -4.86 -26.04 -2.12
N GLY A 224 -4.41 -25.07 -2.93
CA GLY A 224 -3.00 -24.83 -3.21
C GLY A 224 -2.19 -24.55 -1.94
N ALA A 225 -2.71 -23.70 -1.04
CA ALA A 225 -2.07 -23.42 0.24
C ALA A 225 -2.00 -24.65 1.17
N TYR A 226 -3.03 -25.50 1.17
CA TYR A 226 -3.06 -26.73 1.96
C TYR A 226 -1.98 -27.72 1.47
N LEU A 227 -1.93 -27.96 0.16
CA LEU A 227 -0.92 -28.81 -0.47
C LEU A 227 0.50 -28.29 -0.25
N TRP A 228 0.69 -26.96 -0.37
CA TRP A 228 1.97 -26.30 -0.10
C TRP A 228 2.43 -26.51 1.35
N THR A 229 1.51 -26.39 2.31
CA THR A 229 1.82 -26.50 3.74
C THR A 229 2.07 -27.95 4.16
N LYS A 230 1.36 -28.92 3.58
CA LYS A 230 1.43 -30.33 3.98
C LYS A 230 2.63 -31.08 3.40
N SER A 231 3.04 -30.79 2.16
CA SER A 231 4.05 -31.60 1.46
C SER A 231 5.25 -30.80 0.98
N LEU A 232 5.03 -29.70 0.23
CA LEU A 232 6.14 -29.02 -0.43
C LEU A 232 7.06 -28.27 0.55
N ARG A 233 6.50 -27.54 1.51
CA ARG A 233 7.32 -26.68 2.39
C ARG A 233 8.24 -27.49 3.29
N ALA A 234 7.77 -28.59 3.88
CA ALA A 234 8.59 -29.43 4.76
C ALA A 234 9.74 -30.08 3.97
N GLN A 235 9.46 -30.66 2.81
CA GLN A 235 10.46 -31.28 1.94
C GLN A 235 11.48 -30.26 1.40
N LEU A 236 11.03 -29.08 0.98
CA LEU A 236 11.92 -28.02 0.50
C LEU A 236 12.80 -27.45 1.61
N HIS A 237 12.26 -27.28 2.82
CA HIS A 237 13.03 -26.74 3.94
C HIS A 237 14.11 -27.70 4.42
N GLU A 238 13.80 -29.00 4.51
CA GLU A 238 14.76 -30.06 4.83
C GLU A 238 15.84 -30.15 3.76
N ARG A 239 15.45 -30.18 2.47
CA ARG A 239 16.40 -30.16 1.35
C ARG A 239 17.29 -28.92 1.38
N MET A 240 16.74 -27.73 1.66
CA MET A 240 17.49 -26.49 1.75
C MET A 240 18.45 -26.45 2.95
N ALA A 241 18.09 -27.06 4.09
CA ALA A 241 18.93 -27.14 5.28
C ALA A 241 20.17 -28.02 5.07
N HIS A 242 20.11 -29.00 4.17
CA HIS A 242 21.23 -29.86 3.81
C HIS A 242 22.11 -29.31 2.68
N LEU A 243 21.80 -28.14 2.11
CA LEU A 243 22.61 -27.52 1.06
C LEU A 243 23.86 -26.86 1.64
N SER A 244 25.00 -27.09 0.99
CA SER A 244 26.25 -26.37 1.26
C SER A 244 26.10 -24.85 1.05
N PRO A 245 26.96 -24.00 1.67
CA PRO A 245 26.87 -22.55 1.51
C PRO A 245 26.91 -22.07 0.04
N ALA A 246 27.67 -22.76 -0.82
CA ALA A 246 27.73 -22.47 -2.25
C ALA A 246 26.39 -22.77 -2.96
N GLN A 247 25.74 -23.88 -2.62
CA GLN A 247 24.42 -24.24 -3.16
C GLN A 247 23.32 -23.29 -2.67
N GLN A 248 23.41 -22.80 -1.42
CA GLN A 248 22.49 -21.78 -0.92
C GLN A 248 22.63 -20.45 -1.68
N ALA A 249 23.86 -20.06 -2.03
CA ALA A 249 24.11 -18.91 -2.88
C ALA A 249 23.49 -19.08 -4.27
N HIS A 250 23.62 -20.24 -4.91
CA HIS A 250 22.98 -20.52 -6.20
C HIS A 250 21.45 -20.46 -6.13
N VAL A 251 20.84 -21.03 -5.09
CA VAL A 251 19.38 -20.95 -4.90
C VAL A 251 18.92 -19.50 -4.68
N ARG A 252 19.69 -18.70 -3.93
CA ARG A 252 19.40 -17.27 -3.74
C ARG A 252 19.48 -16.53 -5.07
N THR A 253 20.55 -16.73 -5.84
CA THR A 253 20.72 -16.12 -7.16
C THR A 253 19.61 -16.55 -8.12
N PHE A 254 19.25 -17.83 -8.13
CA PHE A 254 18.13 -18.35 -8.94
C PHE A 254 16.80 -17.67 -8.57
N LYS A 255 16.49 -17.52 -7.27
CA LYS A 255 15.28 -16.80 -6.82
C LYS A 255 15.28 -15.34 -7.26
N ILE A 256 16.43 -14.67 -7.20
CA ILE A 256 16.58 -13.28 -7.67
C ILE A 256 16.34 -13.22 -9.18
N ILE A 257 16.94 -14.11 -9.97
CA ILE A 257 16.76 -14.18 -11.42
C ILE A 257 15.29 -14.42 -11.77
N VAL A 258 14.63 -15.37 -11.10
CA VAL A 258 13.20 -15.63 -11.30
C VAL A 258 12.36 -14.40 -10.93
N GLY A 259 12.68 -13.71 -9.82
CA GLY A 259 12.01 -12.48 -9.43
C GLY A 259 12.16 -11.37 -10.48
N ILE A 260 13.37 -11.15 -10.99
CA ILE A 260 13.64 -10.18 -12.07
C ILE A 260 12.88 -10.56 -13.34
N LEU A 261 12.91 -11.83 -13.71
CA LEU A 261 12.20 -12.33 -14.90
C LEU A 261 10.69 -12.10 -14.79
N LEU A 262 10.11 -12.33 -13.61
CA LEU A 262 8.70 -12.04 -13.36
C LEU A 262 8.39 -10.55 -13.53
N VAL A 263 9.19 -9.66 -12.94
CA VAL A 263 8.98 -8.20 -13.08
C VAL A 263 9.11 -7.76 -14.54
N VAL A 264 10.06 -8.31 -15.28
CA VAL A 264 10.28 -7.98 -16.70
C VAL A 264 9.15 -8.51 -17.57
N LEU A 265 8.65 -9.73 -17.33
CA LEU A 265 7.60 -10.33 -18.17
C LEU A 265 6.18 -9.91 -17.78
N PHE A 266 5.95 -9.47 -16.54
CA PHE A 266 4.64 -9.11 -16.04
C PHE A 266 3.89 -8.08 -16.92
N PRO A 267 4.45 -6.93 -17.34
CA PRO A 267 3.71 -5.96 -18.15
C PRO A 267 3.33 -6.50 -19.54
N ILE A 268 4.10 -7.42 -20.12
CA ILE A 268 3.77 -8.07 -21.40
C ILE A 268 2.52 -8.93 -21.22
N VAL A 269 2.46 -9.69 -20.13
CA VAL A 269 1.34 -10.59 -19.84
C VAL A 269 0.11 -9.81 -19.37
N ALA A 270 0.31 -8.74 -18.61
CA ALA A 270 -0.73 -7.96 -17.97
C ALA A 270 -1.38 -6.91 -18.88
N GLY A 271 -0.77 -6.61 -20.03
CA GLY A 271 -1.31 -5.73 -21.06
C GLY A 271 -0.97 -4.24 -20.88
N PRO A 272 -1.38 -3.39 -21.85
CA PRO A 272 -0.92 -2.00 -21.96
C PRO A 272 -1.30 -1.10 -20.78
N TYR A 273 -2.49 -1.29 -20.19
CA TYR A 273 -2.94 -0.51 -19.04
C TYR A 273 -2.01 -0.74 -17.84
N ILE A 274 -1.71 -2.00 -17.52
CA ILE A 274 -0.77 -2.34 -16.46
C ILE A 274 0.64 -1.86 -16.82
N GLY A 275 1.04 -1.96 -18.09
CA GLY A 275 2.27 -1.35 -18.59
C GLY A 275 2.36 0.14 -18.26
N GLN A 276 1.28 0.90 -18.47
CA GLN A 276 1.20 2.33 -18.13
C GLN A 276 1.28 2.58 -16.62
N VAL A 277 0.57 1.79 -15.82
CA VAL A 277 0.64 1.88 -14.36
C VAL A 277 2.07 1.60 -13.88
N MET A 278 2.71 0.57 -14.41
CA MET A 278 4.09 0.22 -14.07
C MET A 278 5.10 1.29 -14.53
N MET A 279 4.88 1.90 -15.69
CA MET A 279 5.67 3.04 -16.17
C MET A 279 5.57 4.21 -15.18
N LEU A 280 4.37 4.55 -14.73
CA LEU A 280 4.13 5.59 -13.71
C LEU A 280 4.80 5.23 -12.37
N VAL A 281 4.68 3.99 -11.92
CA VAL A 281 5.37 3.50 -10.72
C VAL A 281 6.89 3.64 -10.89
N GLY A 282 7.45 3.26 -12.03
CA GLY A 282 8.87 3.42 -12.33
C GLY A 282 9.32 4.88 -12.29
N LEU A 283 8.49 5.79 -12.81
CA LEU A 283 8.74 7.23 -12.78
C LEU A 283 8.76 7.75 -11.33
N TYR A 284 7.79 7.34 -10.52
CA TYR A 284 7.75 7.70 -9.09
C TYR A 284 8.90 7.06 -8.30
N VAL A 285 9.36 5.86 -8.68
CA VAL A 285 10.56 5.25 -8.09
C VAL A 285 11.81 6.09 -8.40
N LEU A 286 11.97 6.59 -9.62
CA LEU A 286 13.05 7.52 -9.98
C LEU A 286 12.99 8.79 -9.13
N MET A 287 11.81 9.40 -9.05
CA MET A 287 11.58 10.59 -8.23
C MET A 287 11.88 10.33 -6.75
N GLY A 288 11.40 9.20 -6.22
CA GLY A 288 11.61 8.79 -4.83
C GLY A 288 13.06 8.47 -4.53
N MET A 289 13.83 7.92 -5.47
CA MET A 289 15.27 7.73 -5.31
C MET A 289 16.00 9.07 -5.21
N GLY A 290 15.65 10.05 -6.05
CA GLY A 290 16.16 11.41 -5.96
C GLY A 290 15.89 12.01 -4.57
N LEU A 291 14.63 11.97 -4.13
CA LEU A 291 14.23 12.46 -2.80
C LEU A 291 14.95 11.71 -1.66
N ASN A 292 15.16 10.40 -1.81
CA ASN A 292 15.87 9.60 -0.81
C ASN A 292 17.37 9.93 -0.73
N LEU A 293 17.99 10.44 -1.80
CA LEU A 293 19.37 10.94 -1.70
C LEU A 293 19.46 12.19 -0.81
N GLU A 294 18.43 13.03 -0.82
CA GLU A 294 18.42 14.28 -0.04
C GLU A 294 17.93 14.05 1.38
N VAL A 295 16.68 13.58 1.54
CA VAL A 295 16.07 13.35 2.85
C VAL A 295 16.67 12.12 3.51
N GLY A 296 16.84 11.05 2.72
CA GLY A 296 17.31 9.77 3.23
C GLY A 296 18.80 9.80 3.59
N LEU A 297 19.70 10.24 2.72
CA LEU A 297 21.13 10.23 3.03
C LEU A 297 21.60 11.48 3.78
N ALA A 298 21.22 12.68 3.33
CA ALA A 298 21.73 13.92 3.89
C ALA A 298 20.88 14.50 5.03
N GLY A 299 19.65 14.02 5.23
CA GLY A 299 18.76 14.52 6.29
C GLY A 299 18.13 15.87 5.98
N LEU A 300 18.24 16.33 4.74
CA LEU A 300 17.77 17.64 4.32
C LEU A 300 16.33 17.50 3.81
N LEU A 301 15.39 18.20 4.44
CA LEU A 301 14.01 18.19 3.99
C LEU A 301 13.89 19.00 2.69
N ASP A 302 13.64 18.30 1.58
CA ASP A 302 13.39 18.91 0.27
C ASP A 302 11.92 18.74 -0.15
N LEU A 303 11.20 19.86 -0.22
CA LEU A 303 9.83 19.94 -0.73
C LEU A 303 9.78 20.45 -2.18
N GLY A 304 10.92 20.90 -2.71
CA GLY A 304 11.09 21.52 -4.02
C GLY A 304 11.63 20.62 -5.12
N PHE A 305 11.97 19.36 -4.82
CA PHE A 305 12.62 18.44 -5.77
C PHE A 305 11.92 18.33 -7.15
N VAL A 306 10.60 18.55 -7.20
CA VAL A 306 9.79 18.55 -8.43
C VAL A 306 10.24 19.63 -9.42
N ALA A 307 10.87 20.72 -8.95
CA ALA A 307 11.49 21.73 -9.79
C ALA A 307 12.56 21.14 -10.72
N PHE A 308 13.43 20.26 -10.20
CA PHE A 308 14.48 19.63 -10.99
C PHE A 308 13.91 18.64 -12.01
N PHE A 309 12.82 17.96 -11.65
CA PHE A 309 12.05 17.13 -12.57
C PHE A 309 11.46 17.97 -13.72
N ALA A 310 10.86 19.11 -13.41
CA ALA A 310 10.33 20.03 -14.41
C ALA A 310 11.42 20.55 -15.36
N VAL A 311 12.58 20.94 -14.84
CA VAL A 311 13.73 21.39 -15.65
C VAL A 311 14.13 20.30 -16.66
N GLY A 312 14.33 19.07 -16.20
CA GLY A 312 14.72 17.96 -17.10
C GLY A 312 13.66 17.65 -18.16
N ALA A 313 12.38 17.67 -17.77
CA ALA A 313 11.26 17.44 -18.68
C ALA A 313 11.14 18.54 -19.75
N TYR A 314 11.19 19.81 -19.35
CA TYR A 314 11.12 20.95 -20.27
C TYR A 314 12.36 21.06 -21.15
N THR A 315 13.56 20.80 -20.62
CA THR A 315 14.78 20.73 -21.46
C THR A 315 14.64 19.64 -22.52
N THR A 316 14.16 18.45 -22.15
CA THR A 316 13.93 17.37 -23.11
C THR A 316 12.87 17.77 -24.15
N ALA A 317 11.76 18.37 -23.72
CA ALA A 317 10.69 18.81 -24.62
C ALA A 317 11.18 19.90 -25.60
N LEU A 318 11.88 20.92 -25.11
CA LEU A 318 12.44 21.98 -25.96
C LEU A 318 13.45 21.46 -26.98
N LEU A 319 14.27 20.46 -26.62
CA LEU A 319 15.30 19.94 -27.51
C LEU A 319 14.78 18.93 -28.54
N THR A 320 13.64 18.29 -28.27
CA THR A 320 13.16 17.15 -29.08
C THR A 320 11.83 17.39 -29.78
N ALA A 321 10.93 18.22 -29.23
CA ALA A 321 9.58 18.37 -29.74
C ALA A 321 9.55 18.85 -31.20
N ASP A 322 8.51 18.44 -31.92
CA ASP A 322 8.19 19.00 -33.23
C ASP A 322 7.03 19.99 -33.07
N SER A 323 7.33 21.11 -32.41
CA SER A 323 6.34 22.14 -32.09
C SER A 323 6.94 23.54 -32.29
N PRO A 324 6.11 24.60 -32.38
CA PRO A 324 6.61 25.97 -32.48
C PRO A 324 7.48 26.40 -31.30
N HIS A 325 7.48 25.65 -30.20
CA HIS A 325 8.21 25.96 -28.98
C HIS A 325 9.54 25.21 -28.91
N ALA A 326 9.76 24.27 -29.83
CA ALA A 326 11.00 23.53 -29.93
C ALA A 326 12.16 24.46 -30.28
N LEU A 327 13.34 24.20 -29.72
CA LEU A 327 14.55 24.97 -29.97
C LEU A 327 14.87 25.05 -31.47
N ALA A 328 14.56 23.99 -32.22
CA ALA A 328 14.73 23.92 -33.66
C ALA A 328 13.83 24.89 -34.46
N ALA A 329 12.73 25.37 -33.87
CA ALA A 329 11.86 26.36 -34.50
C ALA A 329 12.45 27.78 -34.45
N TRP A 330 13.33 28.06 -33.48
CA TRP A 330 13.90 29.40 -33.25
C TRP A 330 15.40 29.49 -33.54
N THR A 331 16.07 28.36 -33.77
CA THR A 331 17.52 28.27 -33.98
C THR A 331 17.86 27.43 -35.19
N ALA A 332 19.08 27.57 -35.71
CA ALA A 332 19.58 26.74 -36.81
C ALA A 332 19.92 25.29 -36.40
N ILE A 333 19.65 24.90 -35.15
CA ILE A 333 19.99 23.59 -34.59
C ILE A 333 18.78 22.66 -34.83
N PRO A 334 18.96 21.51 -35.52
CA PRO A 334 17.86 20.57 -35.73
C PRO A 334 17.39 19.94 -34.42
N SER A 335 16.15 19.44 -34.40
CA SER A 335 15.62 18.71 -33.25
C SER A 335 16.50 17.50 -32.95
N LEU A 336 16.83 17.33 -31.67
CA LEU A 336 17.70 16.27 -31.21
C LEU A 336 16.90 14.99 -31.00
N SER A 337 17.57 13.85 -31.13
CA SER A 337 17.00 12.59 -30.66
C SER A 337 16.91 12.57 -29.14
N TYR A 338 15.96 11.80 -28.59
CA TYR A 338 15.80 11.61 -27.14
C TYR A 338 17.13 11.27 -26.44
N TRP A 339 17.92 10.36 -27.02
CA TRP A 339 19.18 9.90 -26.44
C TRP A 339 20.26 10.99 -26.41
N ALA A 340 20.24 11.93 -27.36
CA ALA A 340 21.14 13.08 -27.35
C ALA A 340 20.64 14.19 -26.39
N ALA A 341 19.33 14.37 -26.29
CA ALA A 341 18.73 15.34 -25.38
C ALA A 341 18.87 14.92 -23.90
N MET A 342 18.83 13.62 -23.59
CA MET A 342 18.86 13.11 -22.22
C MET A 342 20.11 13.57 -21.42
N PRO A 343 21.36 13.42 -21.89
CA PRO A 343 22.52 13.94 -21.16
C PRO A 343 22.51 15.47 -20.99
N ILE A 344 21.97 16.21 -21.97
CA ILE A 344 21.85 17.66 -21.91
C ILE A 344 20.82 18.05 -20.85
N ALA A 345 19.68 17.36 -20.79
CA ALA A 345 18.67 17.56 -19.75
C ALA A 345 19.23 17.31 -18.35
N VAL A 346 20.02 16.23 -18.16
CA VAL A 346 20.71 15.97 -16.90
C VAL A 346 21.66 17.10 -16.55
N LEU A 347 22.48 17.57 -17.51
CA LEU A 347 23.42 18.66 -17.28
C LEU A 347 22.69 19.97 -16.94
N CYS A 348 21.59 20.29 -17.62
CA CYS A 348 20.75 21.44 -17.31
C CYS A 348 20.16 21.34 -15.90
N SER A 349 19.64 20.19 -15.50
CA SER A 349 19.16 19.96 -14.13
C SER A 349 20.27 20.14 -13.10
N VAL A 350 21.50 19.67 -13.37
CA VAL A 350 22.67 19.89 -12.49
C VAL A 350 23.03 21.37 -12.39
N ILE A 351 23.09 22.08 -13.51
CA ILE A 351 23.41 23.52 -13.54
C ILE A 351 22.37 24.30 -12.73
N VAL A 352 21.09 24.01 -12.95
CA VAL A 352 19.99 24.65 -12.23
C VAL A 352 20.04 24.28 -10.74
N GLY A 353 20.34 23.02 -10.41
CA GLY A 353 20.58 22.56 -9.03
C GLY A 353 21.70 23.30 -8.34
N ILE A 354 22.83 23.53 -9.01
CA ILE A 354 23.94 24.32 -8.46
C ILE A 354 23.53 25.79 -8.28
N LEU A 355 22.88 26.37 -9.30
CA LEU A 355 22.46 27.78 -9.26
C LEU A 355 21.50 28.04 -8.10
N PHE A 356 20.58 27.12 -7.81
CA PHE A 356 19.66 27.23 -6.68
C PHE A 356 20.25 26.74 -5.36
N GLY A 357 21.17 25.78 -5.39
CA GLY A 357 21.85 25.30 -4.20
C GLY A 357 22.70 26.40 -3.56
N ILE A 358 23.39 27.21 -4.37
CA ILE A 358 24.30 28.28 -3.88
C ILE A 358 23.60 29.27 -2.93
N PRO A 359 22.46 29.91 -3.28
CA PRO A 359 21.75 30.80 -2.36
C PRO A 359 21.26 30.15 -1.07
N VAL A 360 21.07 28.84 -1.09
CA VAL A 360 20.50 28.07 0.03
C VAL A 360 21.60 27.47 0.91
N LEU A 361 22.87 27.55 0.49
CA LEU A 361 24.03 27.16 1.31
C LEU A 361 24.01 27.93 2.63
N GLY A 362 23.90 27.19 3.74
CA GLY A 362 23.87 27.75 5.09
C GLY A 362 22.48 27.85 5.72
N VAL A 363 21.40 27.57 4.97
CA VAL A 363 20.05 27.41 5.52
C VAL A 363 19.90 25.98 6.06
N ARG A 364 19.36 25.83 7.28
CA ARG A 364 19.26 24.53 7.98
C ARG A 364 17.84 24.20 8.41
N GLY A 365 17.57 22.91 8.56
CA GLY A 365 16.33 22.38 9.12
C GLY A 365 15.09 22.88 8.39
N ASP A 366 14.09 23.34 9.14
CA ASP A 366 12.80 23.77 8.60
C ASP A 366 12.91 24.94 7.60
N TYR A 367 13.92 25.81 7.76
CA TYR A 367 14.13 26.92 6.83
C TYR A 367 14.56 26.43 5.45
N LEU A 368 15.29 25.31 5.37
CA LEU A 368 15.69 24.69 4.11
C LEU A 368 14.46 24.14 3.38
N ALA A 369 13.54 23.53 4.12
CA ALA A 369 12.28 23.04 3.59
C ALA A 369 11.39 24.15 3.02
N VAL A 370 11.32 25.29 3.72
CA VAL A 370 10.58 26.47 3.23
C VAL A 370 11.24 27.03 1.96
N ALA A 371 12.57 27.10 1.92
CA ALA A 371 13.30 27.59 0.75
C ALA A 371 13.09 26.70 -0.48
N THR A 372 13.15 25.37 -0.32
CA THR A 372 12.92 24.42 -1.41
C THR A 372 11.46 24.41 -1.86
N MET A 373 10.49 24.49 -0.95
CA MET A 373 9.08 24.68 -1.31
C MET A 373 8.88 25.93 -2.16
N GLY A 374 9.53 27.05 -1.77
CA GLY A 374 9.54 28.29 -2.54
C GLY A 374 10.08 28.09 -3.96
N LEU A 375 11.18 27.35 -4.13
CA LEU A 375 11.73 27.00 -5.44
C LEU A 375 10.72 26.24 -6.30
N GLY A 376 10.08 25.21 -5.74
CA GLY A 376 9.05 24.42 -6.43
C GLY A 376 7.91 25.30 -6.96
N GLU A 377 7.42 26.20 -6.11
CA GLU A 377 6.36 27.15 -6.48
C GLU A 377 6.82 28.19 -7.51
N ILE A 378 8.04 28.73 -7.40
CA ILE A 378 8.60 29.67 -8.39
C ILE A 378 8.65 29.00 -9.76
N VAL A 379 9.17 27.78 -9.85
CA VAL A 379 9.25 27.04 -11.12
C VAL A 379 7.85 26.76 -11.68
N ARG A 380 6.90 26.34 -10.83
CA ARG A 380 5.50 26.12 -11.23
C ARG A 380 4.87 27.38 -11.80
N VAL A 381 5.02 28.51 -11.13
CA VAL A 381 4.47 29.81 -11.55
C VAL A 381 5.11 30.28 -12.86
N ILE A 382 6.44 30.17 -13.00
CA ILE A 382 7.14 30.55 -14.23
C ILE A 382 6.63 29.71 -15.40
N VAL A 383 6.60 28.40 -15.26
CA VAL A 383 6.18 27.47 -16.32
C VAL A 383 4.73 27.71 -16.75
N GLN A 384 3.84 28.06 -15.81
CA GLN A 384 2.43 28.32 -16.09
C GLN A 384 2.13 29.77 -16.50
N SER A 385 3.12 30.67 -16.46
CA SER A 385 2.92 32.09 -16.72
C SER A 385 2.77 32.41 -18.20
N ASP A 386 1.85 33.33 -18.52
CA ASP A 386 1.69 33.91 -19.86
C ASP A 386 2.97 34.63 -20.33
N MET A 387 3.78 35.15 -19.40
CA MET A 387 5.05 35.80 -19.73
C MET A 387 6.07 34.80 -20.28
N ALA A 388 6.08 33.57 -19.76
CA ALA A 388 6.97 32.50 -20.22
C ALA A 388 6.35 31.64 -21.33
N ALA A 389 5.05 31.81 -21.62
CA ALA A 389 4.32 31.04 -22.62
C ALA A 389 4.96 31.02 -24.01
N PRO A 390 5.57 32.11 -24.54
CA PRO A 390 6.25 32.05 -25.83
C PRO A 390 7.38 31.02 -25.91
N LEU A 391 7.99 30.65 -24.77
CA LEU A 391 9.06 29.66 -24.70
C LEU A 391 8.57 28.31 -24.15
N LEU A 392 7.73 28.32 -23.11
CA LEU A 392 7.37 27.12 -22.34
C LEU A 392 5.93 26.63 -22.59
N ALA A 393 5.19 27.27 -23.50
CA ALA A 393 3.78 26.98 -23.81
C ALA A 393 2.79 27.23 -22.65
N GLY A 394 3.26 27.83 -21.56
CA GLY A 394 2.42 28.23 -20.42
C GLY A 394 1.68 27.04 -19.81
N ALA A 395 0.43 27.26 -19.41
CA ALA A 395 -0.41 26.21 -18.83
C ALA A 395 -0.71 25.02 -19.77
N GLN A 396 -0.54 25.17 -21.09
CA GLN A 396 -0.77 24.07 -22.05
C GLN A 396 0.39 23.04 -22.05
N GLY A 397 1.60 23.48 -21.70
CA GLY A 397 2.81 22.67 -21.82
C GLY A 397 3.20 22.39 -23.28
N ILE A 398 4.42 21.86 -23.46
CA ILE A 398 4.96 21.57 -24.80
C ILE A 398 4.39 20.23 -25.28
N LEU A 399 3.70 20.26 -26.43
CA LEU A 399 3.10 19.09 -27.07
C LEU A 399 4.00 18.54 -28.18
N GLN A 400 3.61 17.40 -28.77
CA GLN A 400 4.31 16.76 -29.89
C GLN A 400 5.77 16.40 -29.57
N ILE A 401 6.02 15.94 -28.34
CA ILE A 401 7.32 15.39 -27.94
C ILE A 401 7.46 14.01 -28.61
N PRO A 402 8.44 13.82 -29.51
CA PRO A 402 8.62 12.55 -30.20
C PRO A 402 8.99 11.45 -29.21
N LYS A 403 8.51 10.24 -29.48
CA LYS A 403 8.78 9.10 -28.62
C LYS A 403 10.22 8.59 -28.86
N PRO A 404 10.91 8.07 -27.82
CA PRO A 404 12.27 7.57 -27.97
C PRO A 404 12.35 6.43 -29.00
N ARG A 405 13.39 6.44 -29.84
CA ARG A 405 13.65 5.38 -30.84
C ARG A 405 15.00 4.72 -30.59
N ILE A 406 15.08 3.39 -30.72
CA ILE A 406 16.32 2.62 -30.70
C ILE A 406 16.48 1.98 -32.09
N GLY A 407 17.37 2.54 -32.90
CA GLY A 407 17.46 2.17 -34.32
C GLY A 407 16.13 2.42 -35.03
N ASN A 408 15.52 1.37 -35.58
CA ASN A 408 14.23 1.44 -36.27
C ASN A 408 13.02 1.15 -35.35
N ILE A 409 13.24 0.86 -34.07
CA ILE A 409 12.17 0.54 -33.12
C ILE A 409 11.78 1.80 -32.37
N GLU A 410 10.52 2.22 -32.48
CA GLU A 410 9.96 3.31 -31.68
C GLU A 410 9.32 2.78 -30.40
N LEU A 411 9.75 3.31 -29.25
CA LEU A 411 9.21 2.99 -27.93
C LEU A 411 7.90 3.76 -27.74
N SER A 412 6.85 3.29 -28.42
CA SER A 412 5.60 4.03 -28.54
C SER A 412 4.49 3.57 -27.61
N ASP A 413 4.55 2.32 -27.18
CA ASP A 413 3.57 1.69 -26.31
C ASP A 413 3.98 1.81 -24.82
N PRO A 414 3.00 1.79 -23.89
CA PRO A 414 3.29 1.94 -22.45
C PRO A 414 4.23 0.87 -21.88
N VAL A 415 4.24 -0.35 -22.45
CA VAL A 415 5.12 -1.44 -21.99
C VAL A 415 6.57 -1.15 -22.38
N SER A 416 6.80 -0.69 -23.61
CA SER A 416 8.13 -0.26 -24.09
C SER A 416 8.67 0.92 -23.29
N LEU A 417 7.83 1.90 -22.94
CA LEU A 417 8.20 3.02 -22.08
C LEU A 417 8.44 2.57 -20.64
N PHE A 418 7.69 1.60 -20.11
CA PHE A 418 8.00 0.98 -18.83
C PHE A 418 9.41 0.39 -18.82
N TYR A 419 9.85 -0.31 -19.88
CA TYR A 419 11.21 -0.83 -19.95
C TYR A 419 12.27 0.26 -19.97
N LEU A 420 12.03 1.36 -20.68
CA LEU A 420 12.91 2.52 -20.66
C LEU A 420 13.01 3.11 -19.26
N THR A 421 11.88 3.27 -18.57
CA THR A 421 11.84 3.75 -17.18
C THR A 421 12.52 2.76 -16.25
N LEU A 422 12.30 1.46 -16.38
CA LEU A 422 12.92 0.41 -15.55
C LEU A 422 14.44 0.42 -15.67
N VAL A 423 14.97 0.52 -16.89
CA VAL A 423 16.41 0.63 -17.13
C VAL A 423 16.95 1.94 -16.54
N SER A 424 16.27 3.05 -16.75
CA SER A 424 16.63 4.34 -16.14
C SER A 424 16.65 4.25 -14.61
N SER A 425 15.66 3.61 -13.99
CA SER A 425 15.58 3.37 -12.55
C SER A 425 16.74 2.49 -12.07
N ALA A 426 17.08 1.42 -12.79
CA ALA A 426 18.20 0.56 -12.44
C ALA A 426 19.55 1.31 -12.48
N VAL A 427 19.74 2.16 -13.49
CA VAL A 427 20.92 3.02 -13.62
C VAL A 427 20.97 4.03 -12.47
N ALA A 428 19.87 4.73 -12.19
CA ALA A 428 19.79 5.66 -11.07
C ALA A 428 20.02 4.97 -9.71
N ALA A 429 19.46 3.78 -9.50
CA ALA A 429 19.67 2.97 -8.30
C ALA A 429 21.14 2.57 -8.14
N TYR A 430 21.82 2.19 -9.23
CA TYR A 430 23.25 1.90 -9.21
C TYR A 430 24.07 3.12 -8.79
N PHE A 431 23.77 4.30 -9.34
CA PHE A 431 24.44 5.55 -8.94
C PHE A 431 24.16 5.90 -7.48
N ALA A 432 22.90 5.80 -7.03
CA ALA A 432 22.51 6.06 -5.65
C ALA A 432 23.25 5.12 -4.67
N TRP A 433 23.26 3.82 -4.95
CA TRP A 433 24.00 2.84 -4.17
C TRP A 433 25.51 3.12 -4.16
N ARG A 434 26.08 3.50 -5.31
CA ARG A 434 27.51 3.84 -5.39
C ARG A 434 27.84 5.11 -4.59
N LEU A 435 26.95 6.10 -4.60
CA LEU A 435 27.06 7.38 -3.91
C LEU A 435 26.94 7.21 -2.39
N GLU A 436 25.97 6.44 -1.91
CA GLU A 436 25.82 6.06 -0.50
C GLU A 436 27.11 5.41 0.04
N ASN A 437 27.68 4.48 -0.73
CA ASN A 437 28.93 3.79 -0.37
C ASN A 437 30.21 4.61 -0.65
N SER A 438 30.09 5.84 -1.14
CA SER A 438 31.22 6.73 -1.39
C SER A 438 31.66 7.48 -0.11
N ARG A 439 32.78 8.19 -0.18
CA ARG A 439 33.21 9.07 0.92
C ARG A 439 32.21 10.21 1.15
N LEU A 440 31.64 10.74 0.07
CA LEU A 440 30.66 11.83 0.12
C LEU A 440 29.35 11.37 0.78
N GLY A 441 28.81 10.22 0.38
CA GLY A 441 27.59 9.67 0.99
C GLY A 441 27.76 9.39 2.48
N ARG A 442 28.92 8.85 2.89
CA ARG A 442 29.23 8.67 4.32
C ARG A 442 29.34 9.98 5.09
N ALA A 443 29.86 11.03 4.47
CA ALA A 443 29.91 12.36 5.09
C ALA A 443 28.49 12.93 5.29
N TRP A 444 27.61 12.80 4.28
CA TRP A 444 26.21 13.22 4.39
C TRP A 444 25.45 12.47 5.49
N MET A 445 25.63 11.14 5.57
CA MET A 445 25.01 10.35 6.63
C MET A 445 25.52 10.75 8.02
N ALA A 446 26.81 11.08 8.17
CA ALA A 446 27.36 11.57 9.43
C ALA A 446 26.74 12.93 9.85
N VAL A 447 26.60 13.86 8.89
CA VAL A 447 25.96 15.17 9.13
C VAL A 447 24.49 15.01 9.50
N ARG A 448 23.76 14.10 8.83
CA ARG A 448 22.37 13.80 9.16
C ARG A 448 22.21 13.26 10.58
N ASP A 449 23.10 12.37 11.00
CA ASP A 449 23.00 11.70 12.30
C ASP A 449 23.36 12.66 13.45
N ASP A 450 24.45 13.44 13.32
CA ASP A 450 24.81 14.51 14.25
C ASP A 450 25.79 15.50 13.58
N GLU A 451 25.29 16.69 13.24
CA GLU A 451 26.06 17.73 12.54
C GLU A 451 27.22 18.28 13.39
N ASP A 452 27.00 18.48 14.70
CA ASP A 452 28.03 19.03 15.60
C ASP A 452 29.18 18.05 15.78
N VAL A 453 28.88 16.75 15.90
CA VAL A 453 29.88 15.67 15.97
C VAL A 453 30.61 15.52 14.64
N ALA A 454 29.90 15.58 13.50
CA ALA A 454 30.53 15.52 12.18
C ALA A 454 31.52 16.66 11.97
N GLN A 455 31.15 17.89 12.37
CA GLN A 455 32.01 19.06 12.30
C GLN A 455 33.24 18.92 13.22
N ALA A 456 33.07 18.40 14.43
CA ALA A 456 34.19 18.13 15.35
C ALA A 456 35.18 17.07 14.80
N LEU A 457 34.72 16.16 13.95
CA LEU A 457 35.53 15.15 13.25
C LEU A 457 36.17 15.69 11.95
N GLY A 458 36.01 16.98 11.65
CA GLY A 458 36.61 17.64 10.48
C GLY A 458 35.86 17.39 9.18
N ILE A 459 34.59 16.99 9.25
CA ILE A 459 33.67 16.96 8.11
C ILE A 459 33.02 18.34 8.03
N ASN A 460 33.54 19.19 7.13
CA ASN A 460 33.10 20.58 6.94
C ASN A 460 32.21 20.76 5.71
#